data_AF-A0A918WFS5-F1
#
_entry.id   AF-A0A918WFS5-F1
#
_cell.length_a   1.000
_cell.length_b   1.000
_cell.length_c   1.000
_cell.angle_alpha   90.00
_cell.angle_beta   90.00
_cell.angle_gamma   90.00
#
_symmetry.space_group_name_H-M   'P 1'
#
loop_
_entity.id
_entity.type
_entity.pdbx_description
1 polymer ?
#
loop_
_entity_poly.entity_id
_entity_poly.type
_entity_poly.pdbx_seq_one_letter_code
_entity_poly.pdbx_strand_id
1 'polypeptide(L)'
;MSTPSLSSKTKLSSLLLACASSVTLGFAIGRASLPEQTAYNLNRTDKKLTPSRETRSASARERSYWHSRDLTSTELLALDPREKFASLMNDFDRSPLSGLDFESLFQIWELSSSLEAPEFESLLVTLNSQHRGPEGLMAASLLAHQFGSSAGDKALEHFLSQGKSTTRNTGFTSAMSGWMKEDPEAAYHWLQQNRSRLGRDMKGDEFVAMYISLKSQQDYSGALNEVLLLDGGARNLGLKTLTEKAATDPSQRELLLATLRTQKDSRLLQRAEHELVDHLSWQDPAHALEVLEEFEVSSERKGELTHDVLKTWIGNDPQGALEWQSERLTETDGAGDQIADSFRNWVGQDEAAASEWLRSQGDEFQTDLVFQKAGETLQHRSPSRAAEWQAQIFDDTTRQAGYRKLYNRWQRQDPVAAENWARSLPDADRTALLKNDVDSTR
;
A
#
# COMPACT_ATOMS: atom_id res chain seq x y z
N MET A 1 14.11 -20.55 -28.91
CA MET A 1 13.59 -19.49 -28.01
C MET A 1 14.15 -18.17 -28.50
N SER A 2 13.43 -17.50 -29.38
CA SER A 2 13.87 -16.22 -29.96
C SER A 2 13.55 -15.12 -28.96
N THR A 3 14.55 -14.30 -28.63
CA THR A 3 14.35 -13.12 -27.78
C THR A 3 13.40 -12.14 -28.48
N PRO A 4 12.39 -11.60 -27.79
CA PRO A 4 11.50 -10.62 -28.39
C PRO A 4 12.29 -9.37 -28.80
N SER A 5 12.05 -8.89 -30.03
CA SER A 5 12.68 -7.68 -30.57
C SER A 5 12.38 -6.46 -29.70
N LEU A 6 13.25 -5.44 -29.72
CA LEU A 6 13.09 -4.22 -28.92
C LEU A 6 11.69 -3.58 -29.10
N SER A 7 11.16 -3.57 -30.32
CA SER A 7 9.81 -3.08 -30.67
C SER A 7 8.70 -3.85 -29.95
N SER A 8 8.80 -5.18 -29.84
CA SER A 8 7.80 -5.99 -29.15
C SER A 8 7.78 -5.74 -27.64
N LYS A 9 8.94 -5.43 -27.03
CA LYS A 9 9.04 -5.11 -25.59
C LYS A 9 8.40 -3.77 -25.26
N THR A 10 8.57 -2.74 -26.09
CA THR A 10 7.93 -1.43 -25.90
C THR A 10 6.42 -1.48 -26.12
N LYS A 11 5.96 -2.37 -27.01
CA LYS A 11 4.52 -2.62 -27.26
C LYS A 11 3.85 -3.37 -26.10
N LEU A 12 4.53 -4.37 -25.54
CA LEU A 12 4.06 -5.10 -24.35
C LEU A 12 4.02 -4.21 -23.09
N SER A 13 5.00 -3.32 -22.88
CA SER A 13 5.01 -2.43 -21.72
C SER A 13 3.90 -1.37 -21.76
N SER A 14 3.56 -0.86 -22.94
CA SER A 14 2.47 0.10 -23.12
C SER A 14 1.08 -0.53 -22.94
N LEU A 15 0.88 -1.76 -23.43
CA LEU A 15 -0.34 -2.53 -23.20
C LEU A 15 -0.51 -2.86 -21.71
N LEU A 16 0.58 -3.22 -21.02
CA LEU A 16 0.58 -3.49 -19.57
C LEU A 16 0.33 -2.24 -18.73
N LEU A 17 0.82 -1.05 -19.12
CA LEU A 17 0.49 0.22 -18.42
C LEU A 17 -0.98 0.60 -18.61
N ALA A 18 -1.52 0.45 -19.82
CA ALA A 18 -2.94 0.67 -20.11
C ALA A 18 -3.83 -0.29 -19.31
N CYS A 19 -3.43 -1.56 -19.19
CA CYS A 19 -4.12 -2.54 -18.35
C CYS A 19 -3.93 -2.28 -16.85
N ALA A 20 -2.73 -1.90 -16.41
CA ALA A 20 -2.44 -1.63 -15.00
C ALA A 20 -3.23 -0.44 -14.47
N SER A 21 -3.39 0.63 -15.27
CA SER A 21 -4.24 1.78 -14.92
C SER A 21 -5.73 1.40 -14.76
N SER A 22 -6.20 0.35 -15.44
CA SER A 22 -7.55 -0.21 -15.26
C SER A 22 -7.68 -1.12 -14.02
N VAL A 23 -6.61 -1.81 -13.61
CA VAL A 23 -6.62 -2.79 -12.50
C VAL A 23 -6.34 -2.15 -11.14
N THR A 24 -5.41 -1.19 -11.03
CA THR A 24 -5.10 -0.54 -9.75
C THR A 24 -6.28 0.27 -9.20
N LEU A 25 -7.16 0.79 -10.07
CA LEU A 25 -8.35 1.53 -9.64
C LEU A 25 -9.56 0.65 -9.31
N GLY A 26 -9.67 -0.54 -9.92
CA GLY A 26 -10.66 -1.56 -9.52
C GLY A 26 -10.46 -2.01 -8.06
N PHE A 27 -9.20 -2.09 -7.61
CA PHE A 27 -8.85 -2.39 -6.22
C PHE A 27 -9.09 -1.21 -5.26
N ALA A 28 -8.89 0.03 -5.71
CA ALA A 28 -9.13 1.23 -4.88
C ALA A 28 -10.63 1.50 -4.67
N ILE A 29 -11.48 1.24 -5.68
CA ILE A 29 -12.93 1.44 -5.60
C ILE A 29 -13.64 0.26 -4.93
N GLY A 30 -13.12 -0.97 -5.08
CA GLY A 30 -13.67 -2.18 -4.44
C GLY A 30 -13.53 -2.24 -2.92
N ARG A 31 -12.56 -1.53 -2.32
CA ARG A 31 -12.41 -1.47 -0.85
C ARG A 31 -13.41 -0.54 -0.15
N ALA A 32 -14.04 0.38 -0.88
CA ALA A 32 -15.00 1.33 -0.30
C ALA A 32 -16.43 0.79 -0.16
N SER A 33 -16.70 -0.48 -0.52
CA SER A 33 -18.08 -1.02 -0.58
C SER A 33 -18.26 -2.44 -0.06
N LEU A 34 -17.35 -2.98 0.76
CA LEU A 34 -17.51 -4.27 1.43
C LEU A 34 -17.73 -4.09 2.93
N PRO A 35 -18.87 -4.52 3.50
CA PRO A 35 -19.00 -4.72 4.94
C PRO A 35 -18.02 -5.82 5.38
N GLU A 36 -17.22 -5.46 6.36
CA GLU A 36 -16.26 -6.32 7.04
C GLU A 36 -17.01 -7.42 7.81
N GLN A 37 -17.28 -8.56 7.16
CA GLN A 37 -17.53 -9.86 7.79
C GLN A 37 -17.75 -10.94 6.73
N THR A 38 -16.74 -11.80 6.51
CA THR A 38 -16.85 -13.28 6.49
C THR A 38 -15.56 -13.88 5.91
N ALA A 39 -14.62 -14.18 6.80
CA ALA A 39 -13.71 -15.31 6.60
C ALA A 39 -14.50 -16.58 6.95
N TYR A 40 -14.64 -17.55 6.04
CA TYR A 40 -14.85 -18.96 6.41
C TYR A 40 -14.54 -19.93 5.24
N ASN A 41 -13.48 -20.72 5.45
CA ASN A 41 -13.25 -22.10 5.01
C ASN A 41 -13.36 -22.50 3.52
N LEU A 42 -12.22 -22.49 2.82
CA LEU A 42 -11.94 -23.40 1.70
C LEU A 42 -11.15 -24.61 2.22
N ASN A 43 -11.86 -25.66 2.66
CA ASN A 43 -11.30 -26.99 2.78
C ASN A 43 -12.42 -28.04 2.73
N ARG A 44 -12.73 -28.53 1.53
CA ARG A 44 -13.15 -29.92 1.33
C ARG A 44 -13.15 -30.31 -0.15
N THR A 45 -12.22 -31.18 -0.49
CA THR A 45 -12.21 -32.03 -1.67
C THR A 45 -13.34 -33.07 -1.63
N ASP A 46 -13.65 -33.56 -2.83
CA ASP A 46 -14.38 -34.78 -3.18
C ASP A 46 -15.89 -34.84 -2.94
N LYS A 47 -16.65 -34.74 -4.05
CA LYS A 47 -17.52 -35.83 -4.52
C LYS A 47 -18.13 -35.60 -5.92
N LYS A 48 -17.69 -36.46 -6.84
CA LYS A 48 -18.43 -37.15 -7.92
C LYS A 48 -19.50 -36.38 -8.72
N LEU A 49 -19.17 -36.17 -10.00
CA LEU A 49 -20.08 -36.05 -11.13
C LEU A 49 -21.11 -37.20 -11.18
N THR A 50 -22.37 -36.86 -11.48
CA THR A 50 -23.22 -37.57 -12.46
C THR A 50 -24.36 -36.65 -12.97
N PRO A 51 -24.89 -36.84 -14.20
CA PRO A 51 -25.67 -35.85 -14.92
C PRO A 51 -27.18 -36.19 -15.00
N SER A 52 -28.04 -35.16 -15.09
CA SER A 52 -29.38 -35.13 -15.71
C SER A 52 -30.07 -33.83 -15.25
N ARG A 53 -30.94 -33.13 -15.98
CA ARG A 53 -31.84 -33.48 -17.09
C ARG A 53 -32.30 -32.17 -17.74
N GLU A 54 -32.55 -32.19 -19.04
CA GLU A 54 -33.19 -31.13 -19.81
C GLU A 54 -34.57 -30.74 -19.26
N THR A 55 -34.87 -29.43 -19.24
CA THR A 55 -36.22 -28.89 -19.48
C THR A 55 -36.17 -27.54 -20.20
N ARG A 56 -36.37 -27.62 -21.52
CA ARG A 56 -37.15 -26.76 -22.43
C ARG A 56 -37.57 -25.32 -22.02
N SER A 57 -37.03 -24.38 -22.79
CA SER A 57 -37.69 -23.33 -23.61
C SER A 57 -38.79 -22.41 -23.04
N ALA A 58 -38.51 -21.10 -23.06
CA ALA A 58 -39.26 -19.97 -23.65
C ALA A 58 -38.60 -18.67 -23.13
N SER A 59 -38.36 -17.58 -23.86
CA SER A 59 -38.98 -17.03 -25.07
C SER A 59 -37.99 -16.11 -25.78
N ALA A 60 -38.00 -16.18 -27.12
CA ALA A 60 -37.27 -15.30 -28.02
C ALA A 60 -37.70 -13.83 -27.84
N ARG A 61 -36.70 -12.94 -27.70
CA ARG A 61 -36.76 -11.57 -28.20
C ARG A 61 -35.67 -11.44 -29.25
N GLU A 62 -36.10 -11.04 -30.43
CA GLU A 62 -35.36 -10.91 -31.68
C GLU A 62 -34.03 -10.18 -31.47
N ARG A 63 -32.92 -10.90 -31.59
CA ARG A 63 -31.60 -10.32 -31.87
C ARG A 63 -31.32 -10.59 -33.33
N SER A 64 -31.11 -9.53 -34.12
CA SER A 64 -30.75 -9.65 -35.52
C SER A 64 -29.42 -10.40 -35.65
N TYR A 65 -29.49 -11.62 -36.15
CA TYR A 65 -28.32 -12.46 -36.44
C TYR A 65 -27.62 -11.93 -37.70
N TRP A 66 -26.55 -11.16 -37.52
CA TRP A 66 -25.55 -11.00 -38.57
C TRP A 66 -24.76 -12.31 -38.68
N HIS A 67 -24.74 -12.91 -39.86
CA HIS A 67 -23.95 -14.12 -40.14
C HIS A 67 -22.46 -13.73 -40.12
N SER A 68 -21.67 -14.31 -39.23
CA SER A 68 -20.21 -14.15 -39.22
C SER A 68 -19.62 -15.00 -40.36
N ARG A 69 -19.13 -14.32 -41.40
CA ARG A 69 -18.13 -14.91 -42.31
C ARG A 69 -16.78 -14.72 -41.62
N ASP A 70 -15.96 -15.77 -41.53
CA ASP A 70 -14.55 -15.62 -41.15
C ASP A 70 -13.88 -14.76 -42.22
N LEU A 71 -13.61 -13.50 -41.88
CA LEU A 71 -12.97 -12.54 -42.78
C LEU A 71 -11.49 -12.87 -42.89
N THR A 72 -10.96 -12.92 -44.12
CA THR A 72 -9.52 -13.08 -44.35
C THR A 72 -8.75 -11.84 -43.85
N SER A 73 -7.47 -11.98 -43.51
CA SER A 73 -6.61 -10.86 -43.07
C SER A 73 -6.60 -9.69 -44.08
N THR A 74 -6.86 -9.97 -45.37
CA THR A 74 -6.94 -8.98 -46.45
C THR A 74 -8.30 -8.27 -46.51
N GLU A 75 -9.41 -8.96 -46.20
CA GLU A 75 -10.73 -8.36 -46.07
C GLU A 75 -10.82 -7.47 -44.81
N LEU A 76 -10.21 -7.90 -43.70
CA LEU A 76 -10.07 -7.10 -42.48
C LEU A 76 -9.29 -5.80 -42.68
N LEU A 77 -8.34 -5.75 -43.62
CA LEU A 77 -7.60 -4.52 -43.94
C LEU A 77 -8.44 -3.48 -44.69
N ALA A 78 -9.47 -3.91 -45.44
CA ALA A 78 -10.31 -3.07 -46.30
C ALA A 78 -11.57 -2.48 -45.63
N LEU A 79 -11.92 -2.95 -44.43
CA LEU A 79 -13.09 -2.48 -43.67
C LEU A 79 -12.89 -1.08 -43.07
N ASP A 80 -13.98 -0.35 -42.83
CA ASP A 80 -13.98 0.86 -42.00
C ASP A 80 -13.50 0.50 -40.58
N PRO A 81 -12.67 1.32 -39.90
CA PRO A 81 -12.29 1.12 -38.50
C PRO A 81 -13.45 0.72 -37.56
N ARG A 82 -14.67 1.23 -37.78
CA ARG A 82 -15.86 0.84 -36.99
C ARG A 82 -16.27 -0.61 -37.20
N GLU A 83 -16.24 -1.09 -38.43
CA GLU A 83 -16.63 -2.46 -38.77
C GLU A 83 -15.60 -3.46 -38.24
N LYS A 84 -14.30 -3.12 -38.37
CA LYS A 84 -13.21 -3.89 -37.74
C LYS A 84 -13.40 -3.96 -36.23
N PHE A 85 -13.65 -2.81 -35.60
CA PHE A 85 -13.85 -2.74 -34.16
C PHE A 85 -15.07 -3.55 -33.69
N ALA A 86 -16.21 -3.46 -34.37
CA ALA A 86 -17.40 -4.22 -34.05
C ALA A 86 -17.19 -5.74 -34.19
N SER A 87 -16.39 -6.17 -35.17
CA SER A 87 -15.97 -7.57 -35.30
C SER A 87 -15.13 -8.00 -34.10
N LEU A 88 -14.11 -7.22 -33.76
CA LEU A 88 -13.22 -7.50 -32.61
C LEU A 88 -14.01 -7.59 -31.30
N MET A 89 -14.96 -6.68 -31.08
CA MET A 89 -15.78 -6.68 -29.86
C MET A 89 -16.73 -7.89 -29.76
N ASN A 90 -17.26 -8.37 -30.89
CA ASN A 90 -18.08 -9.58 -30.90
C ASN A 90 -17.27 -10.83 -30.53
N ASP A 91 -16.02 -10.91 -30.97
CA ASP A 91 -15.13 -12.01 -30.63
C ASP A 91 -14.67 -11.90 -29.17
N PHE A 92 -14.38 -10.67 -28.73
CA PHE A 92 -13.98 -10.36 -27.36
C PHE A 92 -15.06 -10.71 -26.32
N ASP A 93 -16.34 -10.42 -26.59
CA ASP A 93 -17.47 -10.79 -25.72
C ASP A 93 -17.71 -12.32 -25.65
N ARG A 94 -17.22 -13.09 -26.64
CA ARG A 94 -17.41 -14.54 -26.71
C ARG A 94 -16.28 -15.34 -26.05
N SER A 95 -15.18 -14.68 -25.70
CA SER A 95 -14.04 -15.31 -25.04
C SER A 95 -14.41 -15.75 -23.61
N PRO A 96 -14.15 -17.01 -23.22
CA PRO A 96 -14.49 -17.48 -21.89
C PRO A 96 -13.68 -16.72 -20.82
N LEU A 97 -14.35 -16.41 -19.71
CA LEU A 97 -13.87 -15.72 -18.48
C LEU A 97 -12.57 -16.27 -17.84
N SER A 98 -11.92 -17.26 -18.46
CA SER A 98 -10.70 -17.91 -17.98
C SER A 98 -9.39 -17.26 -18.46
N GLY A 99 -9.43 -16.22 -19.28
CA GLY A 99 -8.22 -15.48 -19.67
C GLY A 99 -8.54 -14.12 -20.28
N LEU A 100 -7.79 -13.10 -19.89
CA LEU A 100 -7.74 -11.83 -20.62
C LEU A 100 -7.40 -12.14 -22.08
N ASP A 101 -8.29 -11.83 -23.02
CA ASP A 101 -8.04 -12.01 -24.44
C ASP A 101 -7.08 -10.91 -24.93
N PHE A 102 -5.79 -11.12 -24.65
CA PHE A 102 -4.70 -10.21 -24.99
C PHE A 102 -4.55 -10.01 -26.51
N GLU A 103 -4.97 -10.99 -27.31
CA GLU A 103 -4.92 -10.90 -28.77
C GLU A 103 -5.94 -9.86 -29.27
N SER A 104 -7.19 -9.95 -28.82
CA SER A 104 -8.22 -8.96 -29.13
C SER A 104 -7.86 -7.56 -28.60
N LEU A 105 -7.31 -7.46 -27.39
CA LEU A 105 -6.84 -6.17 -26.85
C LEU A 105 -5.67 -5.59 -27.67
N PHE A 106 -4.75 -6.44 -28.16
CA PHE A 106 -3.66 -6.01 -29.02
C PHE A 106 -4.18 -5.53 -30.38
N GLN A 107 -5.16 -6.21 -30.97
CA GLN A 107 -5.78 -5.81 -32.23
C GLN A 107 -6.56 -4.49 -32.09
N ILE A 108 -7.25 -4.28 -30.96
CA ILE A 108 -7.88 -2.99 -30.63
C ILE A 108 -6.82 -1.89 -30.49
N TRP A 109 -5.70 -2.18 -29.83
CA TRP A 109 -4.59 -1.23 -29.71
C TRP A 109 -3.98 -0.89 -31.08
N GLU A 110 -3.74 -1.89 -31.93
CA GLU A 110 -3.20 -1.67 -33.27
C GLU A 110 -4.17 -0.83 -34.13
N LEU A 111 -5.45 -1.16 -34.11
CA LEU A 111 -6.49 -0.38 -34.78
C LEU A 111 -6.54 1.06 -34.28
N SER A 112 -6.39 1.28 -32.97
CA SER A 112 -6.41 2.63 -32.38
C SER A 112 -5.23 3.51 -32.81
N SER A 113 -4.15 2.92 -33.35
CA SER A 113 -2.92 3.62 -33.68
C SER A 113 -3.06 4.57 -34.88
N SER A 114 -4.10 4.37 -35.71
CA SER A 114 -4.36 5.18 -36.91
C SER A 114 -5.63 6.02 -36.81
N LEU A 115 -6.28 6.06 -35.65
CA LEU A 115 -7.56 6.75 -35.48
C LEU A 115 -7.40 8.25 -35.29
N GLU A 116 -8.36 8.99 -35.82
CA GLU A 116 -8.57 10.41 -35.58
C GLU A 116 -9.60 10.65 -34.46
N ALA A 117 -9.62 11.85 -33.88
CA ALA A 117 -10.50 12.19 -32.76
C ALA A 117 -11.99 11.81 -32.97
N PRO A 118 -12.64 12.13 -34.11
CA PRO A 118 -14.05 11.76 -34.32
C PRO A 118 -14.29 10.24 -34.34
N GLU A 119 -13.29 9.46 -34.74
CA GLU A 119 -13.38 8.01 -34.78
C GLU A 119 -13.29 7.44 -33.37
N PHE A 120 -12.35 7.92 -32.54
CA PHE A 120 -12.27 7.58 -31.13
C PHE A 120 -13.59 7.85 -30.39
N GLU A 121 -14.14 9.05 -30.56
CA GLU A 121 -15.40 9.45 -29.92
C GLU A 121 -16.53 8.48 -30.28
N SER A 122 -16.62 8.09 -31.55
CA SER A 122 -17.65 7.15 -31.98
C SER A 122 -17.46 5.74 -31.43
N LEU A 123 -16.23 5.24 -31.38
CA LEU A 123 -15.96 3.90 -30.85
C LEU A 123 -16.25 3.85 -29.35
N LEU A 124 -15.88 4.89 -28.61
CA LEU A 124 -16.17 5.03 -27.17
C LEU A 124 -17.67 5.09 -26.89
N VAL A 125 -18.45 5.81 -27.71
CA VAL A 125 -19.93 5.83 -27.59
C VAL A 125 -20.52 4.44 -27.84
N THR A 126 -19.98 3.71 -28.82
CA THR A 126 -20.42 2.34 -29.14
C THR A 126 -20.14 1.39 -27.97
N LEU A 127 -18.93 1.43 -27.41
CA LEU A 127 -18.55 0.63 -26.24
C LEU A 127 -19.45 0.90 -25.04
N ASN A 128 -19.65 2.17 -24.69
CA ASN A 128 -20.41 2.53 -23.50
C ASN A 128 -21.92 2.17 -23.61
N SER A 129 -22.43 2.06 -24.84
CA SER A 129 -23.83 1.68 -25.09
C SER A 129 -24.02 0.17 -25.20
N GLN A 130 -23.09 -0.56 -25.81
CA GLN A 130 -23.26 -1.97 -26.19
C GLN A 130 -22.48 -2.95 -25.31
N HIS A 131 -21.35 -2.54 -24.73
CA HIS A 131 -20.41 -3.42 -24.00
C HIS A 131 -20.12 -2.88 -22.60
N ARG A 132 -21.07 -3.05 -21.66
CA ARG A 132 -20.96 -2.54 -20.28
C ARG A 132 -20.27 -3.50 -19.29
N GLY A 133 -19.81 -4.65 -19.77
CA GLY A 133 -19.08 -5.63 -18.95
C GLY A 133 -17.65 -5.18 -18.62
N PRO A 134 -16.95 -5.91 -17.74
CA PRO A 134 -15.53 -5.69 -17.43
C PRO A 134 -14.65 -5.58 -18.67
N GLU A 135 -14.91 -6.43 -19.66
CA GLU A 135 -14.20 -6.50 -20.93
C GLU A 135 -14.37 -5.19 -21.72
N GLY A 136 -15.62 -4.75 -21.93
CA GLY A 136 -15.90 -3.49 -22.61
C GLY A 136 -15.32 -2.27 -21.90
N LEU A 137 -15.24 -2.28 -20.57
CA LEU A 137 -14.54 -1.25 -19.81
C LEU A 137 -13.03 -1.25 -20.07
N MET A 138 -12.39 -2.42 -20.15
CA MET A 138 -10.97 -2.51 -20.51
C MET A 138 -10.69 -1.98 -21.92
N ALA A 139 -11.52 -2.37 -22.91
CA ALA A 139 -11.42 -1.86 -24.27
C ALA A 139 -11.63 -0.33 -24.31
N ALA A 140 -12.59 0.19 -23.54
CA ALA A 140 -12.86 1.62 -23.45
C ALA A 140 -11.68 2.38 -22.82
N SER A 141 -11.08 1.86 -21.75
CA SER A 141 -9.88 2.43 -21.13
C SER A 141 -8.69 2.44 -22.08
N LEU A 142 -8.49 1.38 -22.86
CA LEU A 142 -7.43 1.29 -23.86
C LEU A 142 -7.61 2.34 -24.97
N LEU A 143 -8.82 2.45 -25.53
CA LEU A 143 -9.14 3.47 -26.52
C LEU A 143 -9.03 4.89 -25.95
N ALA A 144 -9.50 5.11 -24.72
CA ALA A 144 -9.38 6.40 -24.05
C ALA A 144 -7.92 6.80 -23.84
N HIS A 145 -7.06 5.86 -23.42
CA HIS A 145 -5.62 6.10 -23.31
C HIS A 145 -5.01 6.48 -24.65
N GLN A 146 -5.33 5.76 -25.72
CA GLN A 146 -4.81 6.04 -27.06
C GLN A 146 -5.31 7.37 -27.63
N PHE A 147 -6.59 7.68 -27.39
CA PHE A 147 -7.16 8.98 -27.73
C PHE A 147 -6.42 10.09 -26.98
N GLY A 148 -6.15 9.88 -25.69
CA GLY A 148 -5.36 10.80 -24.87
C GLY A 148 -3.93 11.02 -25.39
N SER A 149 -3.24 9.95 -25.77
CA SER A 149 -1.89 10.03 -26.34
C SER A 149 -1.85 10.75 -27.69
N SER A 150 -2.91 10.64 -28.51
CA SER A 150 -2.97 11.27 -29.83
C SER A 150 -3.47 12.73 -29.78
N ALA A 151 -4.53 12.98 -29.03
CA ALA A 151 -5.25 14.26 -28.99
C ALA A 151 -5.82 14.50 -27.59
N GLY A 152 -4.93 14.73 -26.62
CA GLY A 152 -5.27 14.76 -25.20
C GLY A 152 -6.33 15.78 -24.81
N ASP A 153 -6.24 17.02 -25.29
CA ASP A 153 -7.22 18.07 -25.01
C ASP A 153 -8.64 17.66 -25.44
N LYS A 154 -8.76 17.17 -26.68
CA LYS A 154 -10.02 16.66 -27.25
C LYS A 154 -10.54 15.45 -26.48
N ALA A 155 -9.67 14.52 -26.12
CA ALA A 155 -10.03 13.32 -25.37
C ALA A 155 -10.61 13.68 -23.99
N LEU A 156 -9.98 14.62 -23.28
CA LEU A 156 -10.48 15.07 -21.98
C LEU A 156 -11.79 15.85 -22.10
N GLU A 157 -11.95 16.74 -23.08
CA GLU A 157 -13.22 17.42 -23.32
C GLU A 157 -14.35 16.46 -23.67
N HIS A 158 -14.07 15.41 -24.45
CA HIS A 158 -15.03 14.36 -24.75
C HIS A 158 -15.62 13.76 -23.47
N PHE A 159 -14.77 13.30 -22.55
CA PHE A 159 -15.25 12.73 -21.28
C PHE A 159 -15.89 13.80 -20.38
N LEU A 160 -15.41 15.03 -20.40
CA LEU A 160 -16.00 16.10 -19.59
C LEU A 160 -17.41 16.48 -20.05
N SER A 161 -17.70 16.38 -21.35
CA SER A 161 -19.02 16.63 -21.93
C SER A 161 -20.09 15.58 -21.55
N GLN A 162 -19.66 14.39 -21.13
CA GLN A 162 -20.56 13.31 -20.73
C GLN A 162 -21.15 13.54 -19.33
N GLY A 163 -22.32 12.92 -19.07
CA GLY A 163 -22.93 12.91 -17.74
C GLY A 163 -22.03 12.24 -16.68
N LYS A 164 -22.14 12.70 -15.43
CA LYS A 164 -21.37 12.16 -14.30
C LYS A 164 -21.60 10.65 -14.18
N SER A 165 -20.54 9.86 -14.33
CA SER A 165 -20.56 8.40 -14.19
C SER A 165 -19.16 7.87 -13.89
N THR A 166 -19.07 6.65 -13.35
CA THR A 166 -17.78 5.97 -13.13
C THR A 166 -17.04 5.80 -14.46
N THR A 167 -17.73 5.37 -15.52
CA THR A 167 -17.13 5.20 -16.86
C THR A 167 -16.51 6.50 -17.38
N ARG A 168 -17.18 7.64 -17.15
CA ARG A 168 -16.67 8.97 -17.52
C ARG A 168 -15.38 9.31 -16.78
N ASN A 169 -15.33 9.06 -15.47
CA ASN A 169 -14.13 9.31 -14.67
C ASN A 169 -12.99 8.36 -15.07
N THR A 170 -13.27 7.08 -15.26
CA THR A 170 -12.28 6.08 -15.71
C THR A 170 -11.71 6.44 -17.07
N GLY A 171 -12.55 6.77 -18.05
CA GLY A 171 -12.12 7.18 -19.38
C GLY A 171 -11.27 8.45 -19.35
N PHE A 172 -11.67 9.45 -18.56
CA PHE A 172 -10.86 10.66 -18.34
C PHE A 172 -9.48 10.33 -17.75
N THR A 173 -9.42 9.50 -16.72
CA THR A 173 -8.15 9.07 -16.10
C THR A 173 -7.27 8.32 -17.10
N SER A 174 -7.85 7.40 -17.89
CA SER A 174 -7.12 6.69 -18.94
C SER A 174 -6.59 7.65 -20.02
N ALA A 175 -7.40 8.60 -20.49
CA ALA A 175 -6.98 9.61 -21.46
C ALA A 175 -5.89 10.53 -20.90
N MET A 176 -6.02 10.99 -19.65
CA MET A 176 -4.99 11.79 -18.98
C MET A 176 -3.68 11.02 -18.85
N SER A 177 -3.74 9.73 -18.50
CA SER A 177 -2.55 8.86 -18.46
C SER A 177 -1.87 8.76 -19.82
N GLY A 178 -2.66 8.61 -20.88
CA GLY A 178 -2.14 8.55 -22.25
C GLY A 178 -1.48 9.84 -22.69
N TRP A 179 -2.10 10.99 -22.38
CA TRP A 179 -1.52 12.29 -22.70
C TRP A 179 -0.26 12.56 -21.88
N MET A 180 -0.28 12.30 -20.57
CA MET A 180 0.86 12.53 -19.69
C MET A 180 2.07 11.66 -20.06
N LYS A 181 1.86 10.50 -20.67
CA LYS A 181 2.94 9.68 -21.22
C LYS A 181 3.60 10.30 -22.46
N GLU A 182 2.80 10.91 -23.33
CA GLU A 182 3.28 11.47 -24.62
C GLU A 182 3.85 12.88 -24.46
N ASP A 183 3.08 13.76 -23.80
CA ASP A 183 3.43 15.16 -23.55
C ASP A 183 3.04 15.55 -22.11
N PRO A 184 3.90 15.24 -21.13
CA PRO A 184 3.62 15.49 -19.73
C PRO A 184 3.48 16.98 -19.39
N GLU A 185 4.17 17.85 -20.11
CA GLU A 185 4.12 19.30 -19.86
C GLU A 185 2.79 19.89 -20.34
N ALA A 186 2.34 19.56 -21.55
CA ALA A 186 1.04 19.99 -22.04
C ALA A 186 -0.12 19.43 -21.19
N ALA A 187 -0.05 18.15 -20.82
CA ALA A 187 -1.05 17.51 -19.97
C ALA A 187 -1.12 18.18 -18.58
N TYR A 188 0.03 18.47 -17.96
CA TYR A 188 0.10 19.19 -16.69
C TYR A 188 -0.51 20.60 -16.81
N HIS A 189 -0.11 21.38 -17.81
CA HIS A 189 -0.64 22.74 -17.99
C HIS A 189 -2.15 22.74 -18.21
N TRP A 190 -2.66 21.83 -19.04
CA TRP A 190 -4.09 21.69 -19.24
C TRP A 190 -4.79 21.36 -17.92
N LEU A 191 -4.27 20.41 -17.12
CA LEU A 191 -4.89 20.01 -15.86
C LEU A 191 -4.96 21.18 -14.87
N GLN A 192 -3.89 21.95 -14.77
CA GLN A 192 -3.80 23.11 -13.88
C GLN A 192 -4.76 24.23 -14.29
N GLN A 193 -4.86 24.53 -15.59
CA GLN A 193 -5.79 25.54 -16.11
C GLN A 193 -7.26 25.15 -15.92
N ASN A 194 -7.56 23.84 -15.92
CA ASN A 194 -8.93 23.33 -15.88
C ASN A 194 -9.37 22.84 -14.49
N ARG A 195 -8.49 22.90 -13.49
CA ARG A 195 -8.70 22.25 -12.19
C ARG A 195 -9.94 22.71 -11.43
N SER A 196 -10.36 23.96 -11.60
CA SER A 196 -11.54 24.55 -10.95
C SER A 196 -12.87 23.98 -11.44
N ARG A 197 -12.94 23.50 -12.68
CA ARG A 197 -14.15 22.87 -13.26
C ARG A 197 -14.19 21.34 -13.08
N LEU A 198 -13.10 20.73 -12.62
CA LEU A 198 -13.03 19.28 -12.40
C LEU A 198 -13.72 18.91 -11.09
N GLY A 199 -14.42 17.76 -11.11
CA GLY A 199 -14.94 17.15 -9.89
C GLY A 199 -13.79 16.71 -8.97
N ARG A 200 -14.09 16.53 -7.67
CA ARG A 200 -13.09 16.11 -6.67
C ARG A 200 -12.24 14.92 -7.13
N ASP A 201 -12.88 13.90 -7.70
CA ASP A 201 -12.24 12.64 -8.13
C ASP A 201 -11.46 12.76 -9.44
N MET A 202 -11.48 13.93 -10.09
CA MET A 202 -10.83 14.19 -11.38
C MET A 202 -9.79 15.30 -11.29
N LYS A 203 -9.52 15.82 -10.10
CA LYS A 203 -8.50 16.89 -9.91
C LYS A 203 -7.09 16.46 -10.33
N GLY A 204 -6.86 15.15 -10.45
CA GLY A 204 -5.64 14.59 -11.03
C GLY A 204 -4.40 14.89 -10.19
N ASP A 205 -4.53 14.92 -8.87
CA ASP A 205 -3.40 15.23 -7.97
C ASP A 205 -2.27 14.21 -8.17
N GLU A 206 -2.59 12.95 -8.49
CA GLU A 206 -1.62 11.91 -8.86
C GLU A 206 -0.87 12.23 -10.16
N PHE A 207 -1.57 12.79 -11.15
CA PHE A 207 -0.95 13.21 -12.41
C PHE A 207 -0.04 14.42 -12.21
N VAL A 208 -0.44 15.37 -11.35
CA VAL A 208 0.44 16.47 -10.95
C VAL A 208 1.71 15.93 -10.29
N ALA A 209 1.58 15.01 -9.32
CA ALA A 209 2.74 14.42 -8.66
C ALA A 209 3.63 13.63 -9.63
N MET A 210 3.05 12.95 -10.63
CA MET A 210 3.82 12.28 -11.69
C MET A 210 4.63 13.28 -12.53
N TYR A 211 4.04 14.41 -12.92
CA TYR A 211 4.77 15.49 -13.59
C TYR A 211 5.88 16.07 -12.72
N ILE A 212 5.61 16.32 -11.43
CA ILE A 212 6.62 16.78 -10.46
C ILE A 212 7.77 15.77 -10.35
N SER A 213 7.46 14.47 -10.26
CA SER A 213 8.45 13.40 -10.23
C SER A 213 9.34 13.43 -11.47
N LEU A 214 8.74 13.57 -12.66
CA LEU A 214 9.48 13.66 -13.92
C LEU A 214 10.37 14.92 -13.96
N LYS A 215 9.80 16.10 -13.69
CA LYS A 215 10.52 17.39 -13.68
C LYS A 215 11.70 17.36 -12.72
N SER A 216 11.50 16.78 -11.53
CA SER A 216 12.55 16.68 -10.50
C SER A 216 13.75 15.83 -10.88
N GLN A 217 13.63 14.94 -11.88
CA GLN A 217 14.77 14.16 -12.38
C GLN A 217 15.78 15.04 -13.13
N GLN A 218 15.32 16.14 -13.71
CA GLN A 218 16.14 17.06 -14.49
C GLN A 218 16.43 18.36 -13.73
N ASP A 219 15.41 18.87 -13.03
CA ASP A 219 15.47 20.11 -12.25
C ASP A 219 14.65 19.97 -10.97
N TYR A 220 15.29 19.45 -9.91
CA TYR A 220 14.69 19.33 -8.59
C TYR A 220 14.27 20.68 -8.01
N SER A 221 15.08 21.73 -8.23
CA SER A 221 14.80 23.07 -7.70
C SER A 221 13.56 23.70 -8.33
N GLY A 222 13.41 23.58 -9.66
CA GLY A 222 12.23 24.03 -10.38
C GLY A 222 10.99 23.20 -10.03
N ALA A 223 11.13 21.89 -9.81
CA ALA A 223 10.05 21.05 -9.33
C ALA A 223 9.58 21.44 -7.92
N LEU A 224 10.52 21.77 -7.02
CA LEU A 224 10.18 22.24 -5.67
C LEU A 224 9.46 23.58 -5.70
N ASN A 225 9.94 24.54 -6.48
CA ASN A 225 9.26 25.82 -6.67
C ASN A 225 7.85 25.63 -7.24
N GLU A 226 7.67 24.71 -8.18
CA GLU A 226 6.35 24.35 -8.71
C GLU A 226 5.42 23.83 -7.61
N VAL A 227 5.88 22.89 -6.78
CA VAL A 227 5.10 22.33 -5.67
C VAL A 227 4.63 23.40 -4.69
N LEU A 228 5.46 24.39 -4.40
CA LEU A 228 5.12 25.48 -3.48
C LEU A 228 4.00 26.39 -4.03
N LEU A 229 3.82 26.45 -5.34
CA LEU A 229 2.72 27.17 -6.00
C LEU A 229 1.41 26.38 -6.03
N LEU A 230 1.46 25.05 -5.90
CA LEU A 230 0.27 24.19 -5.85
C LEU A 230 -0.51 24.40 -4.55
N ASP A 231 -1.72 23.87 -4.45
CA ASP A 231 -2.51 23.83 -3.22
C ASP A 231 -3.07 22.43 -2.94
N GLY A 232 -3.64 22.27 -1.74
CA GLY A 232 -4.41 21.08 -1.35
C GLY A 232 -3.67 19.75 -1.55
N GLY A 233 -4.37 18.78 -2.15
CA GLY A 233 -3.85 17.43 -2.34
C GLY A 233 -2.64 17.36 -3.27
N ALA A 234 -2.61 18.13 -4.38
CA ALA A 234 -1.45 18.11 -5.27
C ALA A 234 -0.19 18.70 -4.63
N ARG A 235 -0.29 19.75 -3.80
CA ARG A 235 0.88 20.23 -3.03
C ARG A 235 1.38 19.12 -2.12
N ASN A 236 0.48 18.49 -1.37
CA ASN A 236 0.85 17.43 -0.43
C ASN A 236 1.51 16.24 -1.13
N LEU A 237 0.94 15.79 -2.24
CA LEU A 237 1.48 14.64 -2.98
C LEU A 237 2.78 14.99 -3.71
N GLY A 238 2.86 16.18 -4.31
CA GLY A 238 4.10 16.68 -4.91
C GLY A 238 5.23 16.82 -3.88
N LEU A 239 4.92 17.34 -2.69
CA LEU A 239 5.90 17.45 -1.60
C LEU A 239 6.38 16.08 -1.13
N LYS A 240 5.46 15.11 -0.99
CA LYS A 240 5.81 13.72 -0.68
C LYS A 240 6.76 13.14 -1.72
N THR A 241 6.44 13.29 -3.01
CA THR A 241 7.29 12.81 -4.11
C THR A 241 8.69 13.40 -4.10
N LEU A 242 8.82 14.71 -3.83
CA LEU A 242 10.13 15.35 -3.72
C LEU A 242 10.88 14.91 -2.46
N THR A 243 10.16 14.75 -1.35
CA THR A 243 10.70 14.27 -0.08
C THR A 243 11.28 12.86 -0.20
N GLU A 244 10.59 11.95 -0.88
CA GLU A 244 11.10 10.58 -1.15
C GLU A 244 12.42 10.60 -1.94
N LYS A 245 12.55 11.49 -2.93
CA LYS A 245 13.81 11.66 -3.67
C LYS A 245 14.92 12.25 -2.80
N ALA A 246 14.59 13.29 -2.05
CA ALA A 246 15.50 13.93 -1.11
C ALA A 246 15.99 13.00 0.01
N ALA A 247 15.19 12.02 0.44
CA ALA A 247 15.63 11.03 1.42
C ALA A 247 16.93 10.33 0.97
N THR A 248 17.07 10.05 -0.33
CA THR A 248 18.22 9.34 -0.91
C THR A 248 19.32 10.25 -1.49
N ASP A 249 19.12 11.57 -1.53
CA ASP A 249 20.08 12.54 -2.05
C ASP A 249 20.29 13.69 -1.05
N PRO A 250 21.43 13.72 -0.33
CA PRO A 250 21.71 14.75 0.67
C PRO A 250 21.66 16.19 0.13
N SER A 251 22.04 16.41 -1.13
CA SER A 251 22.00 17.75 -1.73
C SER A 251 20.56 18.22 -1.94
N GLN A 252 19.68 17.30 -2.38
CA GLN A 252 18.26 17.58 -2.54
C GLN A 252 17.56 17.74 -1.19
N ARG A 253 17.97 16.98 -0.17
CA ARG A 253 17.49 17.12 1.22
C ARG A 253 17.80 18.49 1.80
N GLU A 254 19.05 18.94 1.68
CA GLU A 254 19.46 20.26 2.16
C GLU A 254 18.67 21.36 1.46
N LEU A 255 18.57 21.31 0.12
CA LEU A 255 17.80 22.27 -0.66
C LEU A 255 16.31 22.28 -0.26
N LEU A 256 15.70 21.11 -0.09
CA LEU A 256 14.31 20.96 0.33
C LEU A 256 14.07 21.62 1.69
N LEU A 257 14.82 21.20 2.72
CA LEU A 257 14.66 21.69 4.08
C LEU A 257 14.95 23.19 4.18
N ALA A 258 16.03 23.67 3.56
CA ALA A 258 16.36 25.10 3.52
C ALA A 258 15.24 25.92 2.88
N THR A 259 14.68 25.45 1.75
CA THR A 259 13.57 26.13 1.07
C THR A 259 12.32 26.17 1.94
N LEU A 260 11.97 25.04 2.57
CA LEU A 260 10.78 24.95 3.43
C LEU A 260 10.90 25.79 4.70
N ARG A 261 12.10 25.95 5.26
CA ARG A 261 12.36 26.86 6.39
C ARG A 261 12.03 28.33 6.07
N THR A 262 12.15 28.74 4.81
CA THR A 262 11.78 30.11 4.39
C THR A 262 10.27 30.32 4.21
N GLN A 263 9.48 29.24 4.19
CA GLN A 263 8.04 29.34 4.00
C GLN A 263 7.35 29.80 5.27
N LYS A 264 6.27 30.58 5.12
CA LYS A 264 5.47 31.06 6.25
C LYS A 264 4.73 29.93 6.98
N ASP A 265 4.36 28.87 6.26
CA ASP A 265 3.64 27.73 6.83
C ASP A 265 4.62 26.66 7.33
N SER A 266 4.92 26.72 8.62
CA SER A 266 5.83 25.77 9.29
C SER A 266 5.37 24.32 9.21
N ARG A 267 4.08 24.07 8.91
CA ARG A 267 3.54 22.72 8.74
C ARG A 267 4.14 22.00 7.55
N LEU A 268 4.55 22.72 6.50
CA LEU A 268 5.19 22.11 5.33
C LEU A 268 6.55 21.53 5.69
N LEU A 269 7.36 22.28 6.47
CA LEU A 269 8.64 21.82 6.96
C LEU A 269 8.48 20.60 7.89
N GLN A 270 7.62 20.71 8.92
CA GLN A 270 7.39 19.63 9.88
C GLN A 270 6.90 18.34 9.21
N ARG A 271 6.09 18.47 8.16
CA ARG A 271 5.62 17.35 7.36
C ARG A 271 6.76 16.73 6.56
N ALA A 272 7.57 17.54 5.88
CA ALA A 272 8.70 17.03 5.10
C ALA A 272 9.73 16.33 6.00
N GLU A 273 10.05 16.89 7.17
CA GLU A 273 10.93 16.27 8.17
C GLU A 273 10.41 14.90 8.61
N HIS A 274 9.11 14.81 8.94
CA HIS A 274 8.49 13.54 9.29
C HIS A 274 8.48 12.55 8.10
N GLU A 275 8.12 12.98 6.89
CA GLU A 275 8.08 12.11 5.71
C GLU A 275 9.50 11.63 5.30
N LEU A 276 10.53 12.46 5.47
CA LEU A 276 11.94 12.05 5.27
C LEU A 276 12.31 10.92 6.21
N VAL A 277 12.08 11.12 7.51
CA VAL A 277 12.45 10.17 8.56
C VAL A 277 11.63 8.89 8.45
N ASP A 278 10.33 8.98 8.18
CA ASP A 278 9.46 7.83 7.94
C ASP A 278 9.95 7.02 6.74
N HIS A 279 10.22 7.67 5.59
CA HIS A 279 10.71 6.98 4.40
C HIS A 279 12.03 6.26 4.64
N LEU A 280 12.99 6.93 5.29
CA LEU A 280 14.27 6.34 5.64
C LEU A 280 14.13 5.20 6.64
N SER A 281 13.21 5.30 7.61
CA SER A 281 13.01 4.27 8.64
C SER A 281 12.62 2.90 8.08
N TRP A 282 12.00 2.85 6.89
CA TRP A 282 11.67 1.58 6.23
C TRP A 282 12.85 0.96 5.47
N GLN A 283 13.86 1.75 5.10
CA GLN A 283 14.99 1.32 4.27
C GLN A 283 16.26 1.12 5.10
N ASP A 284 16.60 2.11 5.92
CA ASP A 284 17.77 2.17 6.78
C ASP A 284 17.42 3.00 8.03
N PRO A 285 16.88 2.37 9.08
CA PRO A 285 16.53 3.05 10.32
C PRO A 285 17.72 3.71 11.03
N ALA A 286 18.92 3.14 10.92
CA ALA A 286 20.12 3.71 11.52
C ALA A 286 20.46 5.03 10.83
N HIS A 287 20.45 5.04 9.49
CA HIS A 287 20.64 6.26 8.72
C HIS A 287 19.52 7.29 8.96
N ALA A 288 18.26 6.86 9.13
CA ALA A 288 17.17 7.77 9.47
C ALA A 288 17.44 8.55 10.76
N LEU A 289 18.02 7.90 11.78
CA LEU A 289 18.40 8.53 13.05
C LEU A 289 19.60 9.46 12.89
N GLU A 290 20.56 9.14 12.01
CA GLU A 290 21.65 10.05 11.67
C GLU A 290 21.14 11.31 10.96
N VAL A 291 20.24 11.16 9.99
CA VAL A 291 19.62 12.30 9.28
C VAL A 291 18.81 13.17 10.23
N LEU A 292 18.15 12.59 11.23
CA LEU A 292 17.43 13.33 12.26
C LEU A 292 18.35 14.21 13.11
N GLU A 293 19.65 13.89 13.22
CA GLU A 293 20.63 14.77 13.88
C GLU A 293 20.89 16.06 13.10
N GLU A 294 20.65 16.08 11.78
CA GLU A 294 20.79 17.26 10.91
C GLU A 294 19.62 18.25 11.04
N PHE A 295 18.53 17.84 11.70
CA PHE A 295 17.30 18.62 11.75
C PHE A 295 17.37 19.70 12.84
N GLU A 296 17.03 20.93 12.47
CA GLU A 296 16.93 22.08 13.38
C GLU A 296 15.57 22.10 14.11
N VAL A 297 15.29 21.04 14.88
CA VAL A 297 14.01 20.86 15.61
C VAL A 297 14.19 20.93 17.12
N SER A 298 13.10 21.14 17.87
CA SER A 298 13.14 21.10 19.34
C SER A 298 13.50 19.69 19.84
N SER A 299 14.09 19.60 21.04
CA SER A 299 14.43 18.32 21.65
C SER A 299 13.21 17.40 21.84
N GLU A 300 12.05 17.98 22.14
CA GLU A 300 10.77 17.25 22.23
C GLU A 300 10.39 16.62 20.88
N ARG A 301 10.38 17.42 19.81
CA ARG A 301 10.06 16.94 18.45
C ARG A 301 11.07 15.92 17.95
N LYS A 302 12.35 16.10 18.29
CA LYS A 302 13.39 15.12 17.98
C LYS A 302 13.11 13.79 18.68
N GLY A 303 12.75 13.83 19.96
CA GLY A 303 12.33 12.63 20.72
C GLY A 303 11.13 11.91 20.09
N GLU A 304 10.12 12.65 19.63
CA GLU A 304 8.98 12.08 18.89
C GLU A 304 9.42 11.34 17.62
N LEU A 305 10.25 11.99 16.78
CA LEU A 305 10.73 11.40 15.52
C LEU A 305 11.65 10.19 15.77
N THR A 306 12.54 10.26 16.76
CA THR A 306 13.38 9.13 17.19
C THR A 306 12.51 7.94 17.60
N HIS A 307 11.47 8.20 18.42
CA HIS A 307 10.54 7.16 18.83
C HIS A 307 9.83 6.51 17.64
N ASP A 308 9.41 7.29 16.65
CA ASP A 308 8.73 6.77 15.46
C ASP A 308 9.66 5.89 14.59
N VAL A 309 10.93 6.28 14.41
CA VAL A 309 11.93 5.43 13.74
C VAL A 309 12.15 4.14 14.50
N LEU A 310 12.39 4.23 15.82
CA LEU A 310 12.65 3.05 16.65
C LEU A 310 11.46 2.10 16.63
N LYS A 311 10.24 2.61 16.67
CA LYS A 311 9.02 1.80 16.57
C LYS A 311 8.96 1.02 15.25
N THR A 312 9.27 1.66 14.11
CA THR A 312 9.34 0.98 12.81
C THR A 312 10.47 -0.04 12.79
N TRP A 313 11.65 0.31 13.31
CA TRP A 313 12.81 -0.58 13.36
C TRP A 313 12.53 -1.83 14.18
N ILE A 314 12.04 -1.68 15.42
CA ILE A 314 11.68 -2.79 16.32
C ILE A 314 10.64 -3.74 15.68
N GLY A 315 9.74 -3.19 14.86
CA GLY A 315 8.74 -3.98 14.14
C GLY A 315 9.33 -4.88 13.05
N ASN A 316 10.44 -4.47 12.42
CA ASN A 316 11.00 -5.13 11.24
C ASN A 316 12.30 -5.91 11.55
N ASP A 317 13.15 -5.35 12.41
CA ASP A 317 14.43 -5.89 12.84
C ASP A 317 14.69 -5.49 14.32
N PRO A 318 14.05 -6.19 15.28
CA PRO A 318 14.21 -5.89 16.68
C PRO A 318 15.64 -6.09 17.20
N GLN A 319 16.41 -6.99 16.59
CA GLN A 319 17.81 -7.22 16.97
C GLN A 319 18.65 -5.98 16.65
N GLY A 320 18.63 -5.52 15.40
CA GLY A 320 19.38 -4.34 14.99
C GLY A 320 18.97 -3.09 15.76
N ALA A 321 17.67 -2.93 16.06
CA ALA A 321 17.18 -1.82 16.87
C ALA A 321 17.77 -1.82 18.29
N LEU A 322 17.82 -3.00 18.94
CA LEU A 322 18.39 -3.15 20.27
C LEU A 322 19.90 -2.96 20.30
N GLU A 323 20.61 -3.48 19.30
CA GLU A 323 22.06 -3.26 19.14
C GLU A 323 22.34 -1.76 19.02
N TRP A 324 21.63 -1.05 18.14
CA TRP A 324 21.77 0.40 17.99
C TRP A 324 21.45 1.17 19.28
N GLN A 325 20.36 0.81 19.97
CA GLN A 325 19.96 1.43 21.24
C GLN A 325 21.04 1.22 22.31
N SER A 326 21.62 0.02 22.36
CA SER A 326 22.62 -0.34 23.36
C SER A 326 23.92 0.45 23.21
N GLU A 327 24.33 0.77 21.98
CA GLU A 327 25.55 1.53 21.71
C GLU A 327 25.40 3.03 22.04
N ARG A 328 24.18 3.56 22.00
CA ARG A 328 23.94 5.02 22.00
C ARG A 328 23.18 5.56 23.21
N LEU A 329 22.38 4.73 23.88
CA LEU A 329 21.57 5.18 25.00
C LEU A 329 22.28 5.09 26.36
N THR A 330 23.58 4.86 26.41
CA THR A 330 24.33 4.51 27.63
C THR A 330 24.33 5.55 28.77
N GLU A 331 23.86 6.78 28.54
CA GLU A 331 23.96 7.88 29.51
C GLU A 331 22.67 8.70 29.76
N THR A 332 21.51 8.28 29.23
CA THR A 332 20.25 9.04 29.40
C THR A 332 19.29 8.43 30.43
N ASP A 333 18.61 9.29 31.20
CA ASP A 333 17.50 8.90 32.07
C ASP A 333 16.38 8.26 31.22
N GLY A 334 16.20 6.94 31.34
CA GLY A 334 15.18 6.17 30.60
C GLY A 334 15.70 5.24 29.51
N ALA A 335 17.02 5.12 29.31
CA ALA A 335 17.61 4.17 28.37
C ALA A 335 17.22 2.71 28.64
N GLY A 336 17.29 2.29 29.91
CA GLY A 336 16.91 0.94 30.32
C GLY A 336 15.43 0.63 30.04
N ASP A 337 14.55 1.62 30.22
CA ASP A 337 13.11 1.47 29.91
C ASP A 337 12.88 1.23 28.42
N GLN A 338 13.57 2.00 27.56
CA GLN A 338 13.46 1.89 26.10
C GLN A 338 13.98 0.53 25.60
N ILE A 339 15.16 0.10 26.07
CA ILE A 339 15.72 -1.21 25.74
C ILE A 339 14.76 -2.32 26.17
N ALA A 340 14.22 -2.24 27.39
CA ALA A 340 13.29 -3.24 27.88
C ALA A 340 11.97 -3.25 27.09
N ASP A 341 11.47 -2.11 26.62
CA ASP A 341 10.27 -2.02 25.76
C ASP A 341 10.51 -2.58 24.35
N SER A 342 11.68 -2.36 23.77
CA SER A 342 12.09 -2.98 22.50
C SER A 342 12.17 -4.50 22.64
N PHE A 343 12.84 -4.97 23.69
CA PHE A 343 12.96 -6.40 23.99
C PHE A 343 11.59 -7.05 24.20
N ARG A 344 10.70 -6.38 24.94
CA ARG A 344 9.31 -6.80 25.15
C ARG A 344 8.58 -7.06 23.83
N ASN A 345 8.78 -6.17 22.86
CA ASN A 345 8.17 -6.28 21.54
C ASN A 345 8.74 -7.50 20.79
N TRP A 346 10.07 -7.66 20.80
CA TRP A 346 10.74 -8.81 20.19
C TRP A 346 10.23 -10.14 20.76
N VAL A 347 10.11 -10.25 22.09
CA VAL A 347 9.55 -11.45 22.74
C VAL A 347 8.13 -11.76 22.25
N GLY A 348 7.33 -10.74 21.95
CA GLY A 348 5.99 -10.90 21.39
C GLY A 348 6.00 -11.46 19.96
N GLN A 349 7.00 -11.08 19.16
CA GLN A 349 7.18 -11.53 17.78
C GLN A 349 7.83 -12.92 17.72
N ASP A 350 9.01 -13.07 18.33
CA ASP A 350 9.83 -14.29 18.36
C ASP A 350 10.59 -14.39 19.71
N GLU A 351 9.94 -15.04 20.68
CA GLU A 351 10.53 -15.32 22.00
C GLU A 351 11.85 -16.08 21.91
N ALA A 352 11.98 -17.02 20.97
CA ALA A 352 13.16 -17.89 20.90
C ALA A 352 14.39 -17.11 20.45
N ALA A 353 14.24 -16.29 19.40
CA ALA A 353 15.31 -15.41 18.93
C ALA A 353 15.69 -14.38 19.99
N ALA A 354 14.70 -13.72 20.62
CA ALA A 354 14.94 -12.76 21.70
C ALA A 354 15.69 -13.39 22.89
N SER A 355 15.34 -14.62 23.26
CA SER A 355 16.00 -15.35 24.36
C SER A 355 17.44 -15.73 24.02
N GLU A 356 17.73 -16.11 22.77
CA GLU A 356 19.10 -16.39 22.33
C GLU A 356 19.94 -15.12 22.36
N TRP A 357 19.42 -14.02 21.83
CA TRP A 357 20.10 -12.74 21.85
C TRP A 357 20.39 -12.27 23.27
N LEU A 358 19.41 -12.32 24.19
CA LEU A 358 19.64 -11.89 25.57
C LEU A 358 20.72 -12.73 26.27
N ARG A 359 20.78 -14.04 25.99
CA ARG A 359 21.83 -14.93 26.51
C ARG A 359 23.22 -14.65 25.93
N SER A 360 23.30 -14.10 24.72
CA SER A 360 24.57 -13.70 24.12
C SER A 360 25.05 -12.31 24.58
N GLN A 361 24.19 -11.54 25.25
CA GLN A 361 24.55 -10.24 25.82
C GLN A 361 25.18 -10.36 27.21
N GLY A 362 25.86 -9.30 27.66
CA GLY A 362 26.38 -9.19 29.02
C GLY A 362 25.29 -9.05 30.09
N ASP A 363 25.69 -9.19 31.36
CA ASP A 363 24.79 -9.13 32.52
C ASP A 363 24.04 -7.78 32.62
N GLU A 364 24.58 -6.71 32.03
CA GLU A 364 23.96 -5.39 31.99
C GLU A 364 22.60 -5.34 31.25
N PHE A 365 22.33 -6.30 30.36
CA PHE A 365 21.03 -6.42 29.68
C PHE A 365 20.06 -7.34 30.42
N GLN A 366 20.59 -8.18 31.31
CA GLN A 366 19.80 -9.07 32.15
C GLN A 366 19.31 -8.29 33.37
N THR A 367 18.27 -7.48 33.18
CA THR A 367 17.70 -6.65 34.25
C THR A 367 16.31 -7.14 34.64
N ASP A 368 15.91 -6.85 35.88
CA ASP A 368 14.57 -7.14 36.39
C ASP A 368 13.47 -6.57 35.49
N LEU A 369 13.69 -5.38 34.91
CA LEU A 369 12.74 -4.74 34.02
C LEU A 369 12.57 -5.50 32.70
N VAL A 370 13.68 -5.96 32.11
CA VAL A 370 13.67 -6.78 30.88
C VAL A 370 12.88 -8.07 31.11
N PHE A 371 13.18 -8.78 32.20
CA PHE A 371 12.48 -10.01 32.57
C PHE A 371 11.01 -9.77 32.91
N GLN A 372 10.70 -8.70 33.63
CA GLN A 372 9.33 -8.31 33.95
C GLN A 372 8.52 -8.05 32.67
N LYS A 373 9.02 -7.21 31.77
CA LYS A 373 8.30 -6.87 30.53
C LYS A 373 8.13 -8.08 29.61
N ALA A 374 9.15 -8.94 29.49
CA ALA A 374 9.06 -10.19 28.73
C ALA A 374 7.94 -11.11 29.29
N GLY A 375 7.88 -11.30 30.60
CA GLY A 375 6.82 -12.05 31.26
C GLY A 375 5.44 -11.42 31.06
N GLU A 376 5.34 -10.09 31.16
CA GLU A 376 4.09 -9.35 30.93
C GLU A 376 3.56 -9.49 29.50
N THR A 377 4.43 -9.58 28.48
CA THR A 377 4.01 -9.85 27.09
C THR A 377 3.36 -11.22 26.94
N LEU A 378 3.92 -12.23 27.60
CA LEU A 378 3.51 -13.62 27.39
C LEU A 378 2.34 -14.05 28.28
N GLN A 379 2.03 -13.31 29.35
CA GLN A 379 1.06 -13.70 30.39
C GLN A 379 -0.35 -14.08 29.87
N HIS A 380 -0.72 -13.62 28.67
CA HIS A 380 -2.02 -13.92 28.05
C HIS A 380 -1.98 -15.13 27.10
N ARG A 381 -0.87 -15.27 26.38
CA ARG A 381 -0.71 -16.30 25.34
C ARG A 381 -0.12 -17.58 25.91
N SER A 382 0.78 -17.46 26.88
CA SER A 382 1.47 -18.56 27.52
C SER A 382 1.87 -18.20 28.96
N PRO A 383 0.95 -18.38 29.93
CA PRO A 383 1.24 -18.10 31.34
C PRO A 383 2.44 -18.89 31.90
N SER A 384 2.68 -20.12 31.42
CA SER A 384 3.83 -20.91 31.85
C SER A 384 5.15 -20.28 31.40
N ARG A 385 5.23 -19.79 30.16
CA ARG A 385 6.41 -19.06 29.66
C ARG A 385 6.59 -17.73 30.39
N ALA A 386 5.51 -17.03 30.66
CA ALA A 386 5.56 -15.82 31.49
C ALA A 386 6.13 -16.09 32.88
N ALA A 387 5.81 -17.23 33.50
CA ALA A 387 6.39 -17.64 34.78
C ALA A 387 7.89 -17.93 34.69
N GLU A 388 8.35 -18.56 33.60
CA GLU A 388 9.78 -18.79 33.33
C GLU A 388 10.56 -17.47 33.26
N TRP A 389 10.02 -16.45 32.60
CA TRP A 389 10.61 -15.11 32.56
C TRP A 389 10.60 -14.42 33.92
N GLN A 390 9.47 -14.46 34.65
CA GLN A 390 9.38 -13.85 35.97
C GLN A 390 10.33 -14.51 37.00
N ALA A 391 10.64 -15.80 36.84
CA ALA A 391 11.59 -16.49 37.70
C ALA A 391 13.03 -15.98 37.59
N GLN A 392 13.37 -15.25 36.52
CA GLN A 392 14.69 -14.67 36.32
C GLN A 392 14.86 -13.30 37.00
N ILE A 393 13.79 -12.71 37.55
CA ILE A 393 13.84 -11.45 38.28
C ILE A 393 14.63 -11.64 39.59
N PHE A 394 15.69 -10.84 39.77
CA PHE A 394 16.59 -10.88 40.90
C PHE A 394 15.96 -10.30 42.16
N ASP A 395 15.29 -9.13 42.09
CA ASP A 395 14.61 -8.56 43.24
C ASP A 395 13.39 -9.41 43.64
N ASP A 396 13.45 -10.01 44.83
CA ASP A 396 12.41 -10.89 45.37
C ASP A 396 11.04 -10.19 45.44
N THR A 397 11.02 -8.89 45.78
CA THR A 397 9.76 -8.14 45.91
C THR A 397 9.08 -7.97 44.55
N THR A 398 9.85 -7.60 43.54
CA THR A 398 9.39 -7.44 42.15
C THR A 398 8.96 -8.78 41.57
N ARG A 399 9.75 -9.85 41.78
CA ARG A 399 9.41 -11.21 41.36
C ARG A 399 8.08 -11.68 41.95
N GLN A 400 7.91 -11.54 43.26
CA GLN A 400 6.69 -11.95 43.95
C GLN A 400 5.47 -11.13 43.54
N ALA A 401 5.65 -9.82 43.27
CA ALA A 401 4.58 -8.99 42.73
C ALA A 401 4.18 -9.43 41.31
N GLY A 402 5.15 -9.78 40.47
CA GLY A 402 4.95 -10.36 39.15
C GLY A 402 4.18 -11.68 39.20
N TYR A 403 4.63 -12.62 40.05
CA TYR A 403 3.97 -13.90 40.25
C TYR A 403 2.51 -13.75 40.68
N ARG A 404 2.20 -12.82 41.58
CA ARG A 404 0.81 -12.56 41.99
C ARG A 404 -0.04 -12.07 40.83
N LYS A 405 0.45 -11.13 40.02
CA LYS A 405 -0.27 -10.65 38.83
C LYS A 405 -0.50 -11.80 37.84
N LEU A 406 0.52 -12.61 37.59
CA LEU A 406 0.44 -13.75 36.69
C LEU A 406 -0.54 -14.81 37.21
N TYR A 407 -0.44 -15.20 38.48
CA TYR A 407 -1.31 -16.17 39.12
C TYR A 407 -2.78 -15.78 39.01
N ASN A 408 -3.11 -14.53 39.37
CA ASN A 408 -4.49 -14.03 39.31
C ASN A 408 -5.06 -14.04 37.89
N ARG A 409 -4.21 -13.86 36.86
CA ARG A 409 -4.63 -13.95 35.47
C ARG A 409 -4.75 -15.40 35.02
N TRP A 410 -3.75 -16.22 35.35
CA TRP A 410 -3.72 -17.64 35.00
C TRP A 410 -4.88 -18.38 35.65
N GLN A 411 -5.22 -18.10 36.92
CA GLN A 411 -6.40 -18.67 37.57
C GLN A 411 -7.70 -18.43 36.78
N ARG A 412 -7.86 -17.27 36.11
CA ARG A 412 -9.06 -16.99 35.31
C ARG A 412 -9.08 -17.76 33.99
N GLN A 413 -7.92 -18.15 33.49
CA GLN A 413 -7.76 -18.87 32.22
C GLN A 413 -7.75 -20.39 32.43
N ASP A 414 -7.00 -20.87 33.41
CA ASP A 414 -6.85 -22.26 33.81
C ASP A 414 -6.49 -22.35 35.32
N PRO A 415 -7.48 -22.49 36.21
CA PRO A 415 -7.27 -22.60 37.65
C PRO A 415 -6.37 -23.78 38.03
N VAL A 416 -6.49 -24.92 37.34
CA VAL A 416 -5.76 -26.15 37.71
C VAL A 416 -4.28 -25.99 37.38
N ALA A 417 -3.95 -25.44 36.21
CA ALA A 417 -2.57 -25.16 35.85
C ALA A 417 -1.96 -24.09 36.76
N ALA A 418 -2.70 -23.03 37.10
CA ALA A 418 -2.25 -21.99 38.01
C ALA A 418 -1.92 -22.55 39.42
N GLU A 419 -2.79 -23.41 39.96
CA GLU A 419 -2.57 -24.11 41.24
C GLU A 419 -1.33 -25.00 41.21
N ASN A 420 -1.17 -25.78 40.14
CA ASN A 420 -0.02 -26.67 39.98
C ASN A 420 1.28 -25.87 39.91
N TRP A 421 1.29 -24.76 39.18
CA TRP A 421 2.43 -23.85 39.13
C TRP A 421 2.73 -23.22 40.50
N ALA A 422 1.72 -22.69 41.21
CA ALA A 422 1.90 -22.11 42.53
C ALA A 422 2.52 -23.10 43.54
N ARG A 423 2.15 -24.39 43.46
CA ARG A 423 2.74 -25.45 44.30
C ARG A 423 4.19 -25.78 43.94
N SER A 424 4.59 -25.53 42.70
CA SER A 424 5.95 -25.76 42.19
C SER A 424 6.94 -24.65 42.54
N LEU A 425 6.46 -23.48 42.99
CA LEU A 425 7.30 -22.36 43.39
C LEU A 425 8.15 -22.71 44.64
N PRO A 426 9.35 -22.10 44.79
CA PRO A 426 10.12 -22.18 46.02
C PRO A 426 9.31 -21.74 47.25
N ASP A 427 9.62 -22.29 48.42
CA ASP A 427 8.83 -22.08 49.65
C ASP A 427 8.59 -20.60 49.99
N ALA A 428 9.61 -19.76 49.83
CA ALA A 428 9.52 -18.33 50.09
C ALA A 428 8.50 -17.64 49.15
N ASP A 429 8.62 -17.88 47.84
CA ASP A 429 7.75 -17.28 46.83
C ASP A 429 6.33 -17.84 46.89
N ARG A 430 6.17 -19.14 47.14
CA ARG A 430 4.87 -19.78 47.37
C ARG A 430 4.17 -19.19 48.59
N THR A 431 4.89 -19.01 49.69
CA THR A 431 4.32 -18.42 50.91
C THR A 431 3.88 -16.98 50.65
N ALA A 432 4.70 -16.19 49.96
CA ALA A 432 4.37 -14.81 49.59
C ALA A 432 3.15 -14.72 48.65
N LEU A 433 3.01 -15.65 47.71
CA LEU A 433 1.86 -15.73 46.81
C LEU A 433 0.55 -16.02 47.56
N LEU A 434 0.57 -16.99 48.49
CA LEU A 434 -0.62 -17.47 49.22
C LEU A 434 -1.03 -16.57 50.40
N LYS A 435 -0.10 -15.78 50.96
CA LYS A 435 -0.36 -14.98 52.17
C LYS A 435 -1.45 -13.92 51.99
N ASN A 436 -1.69 -13.43 50.77
CA ASN A 436 -2.69 -12.39 50.51
C ASN A 436 -3.99 -12.92 49.87
N ASP A 437 -4.05 -14.19 49.47
CA ASP A 437 -5.30 -14.80 48.96
C ASP A 437 -6.31 -15.05 50.09
N VAL A 438 -5.81 -15.18 51.32
CA VAL A 438 -6.59 -15.33 52.55
C VAL A 438 -7.24 -14.01 53.01
N ASP A 439 -6.69 -12.86 52.63
CA ASP A 439 -7.21 -11.53 53.01
C ASP A 439 -8.20 -10.96 51.98
N SER A 440 -8.23 -11.48 50.74
CA SER A 440 -9.15 -11.05 49.67
C SER A 440 -10.47 -11.84 49.64
N THR A 441 -10.58 -12.92 50.40
CA THR A 441 -11.77 -13.80 50.52
C THR A 441 -12.55 -13.61 51.83
N ARG A 442 -12.32 -12.52 52.57
CA ARG A 442 -13.07 -12.16 53.78
C ARG A 442 -14.03 -11.00 53.62
#